data_AF-A0A3D2SL18-F1
#
_entry.id   AF-A0A3D2SL18-F1
#
_cell.length_a   1.000
_cell.length_b   1.000
_cell.length_c   1.000
_cell.angle_alpha   90.00
_cell.angle_beta   90.00
_cell.angle_gamma   90.00
#
_symmetry.space_group_name_H-M   'P 1'
#
loop_
_entity.id
_entity.type
_entity.pdbx_description
1 polymer ?
#
loop_
_entity_poly.entity_id
_entity_poly.type
_entity_poly.pdbx_seq_one_letter_code
_entity_poly.pdbx_strand_id
1 'polypeptide(L)'
;MIWVDSNDMSWKKNFLCYKSKDSHLTQEELDENCRYRDWENLQYWFRSIEEYCPWVRKIHIVTCGHFPKFLVKDHPKLNLVKHDQIIDSEYLPTFSSHVIEINIHKIQGLAEHFVYFNDDMFINKPLEPEFFFKKGLPRDGIVLQPLMVVGTENFLGAVTLTDVAIINKYFNKRELFKKSPYALFNFKYTAKNNWINFLEFYNRKFSSFYNMHLPQPFLKSTFDEVWKHEKDYLNQVCTHRFRQPLDVNQYLFRIWQLCSGNFYPTNLFDRGQNFNLSFERLSEIADVVRTEKFPQICLNDDEQVRDFEKLKNEIIRIFSKKFNKPSSFEYQISDF
;
A
#
# COMPACT_ATOMS: atom_id res chain seq x y z
N MET A 1 0.83 -3.23 -7.99
CA MET A 1 1.76 -3.61 -6.92
C MET A 1 3.12 -3.04 -7.27
N ILE A 2 3.80 -2.47 -6.28
CA ILE A 2 5.21 -2.04 -6.41
C ILE A 2 6.10 -3.16 -5.84
N TRP A 3 7.26 -3.41 -6.45
CA TRP A 3 8.19 -4.42 -5.97
C TRP A 3 9.63 -4.12 -6.43
N VAL A 4 10.61 -4.56 -5.66
CA VAL A 4 12.03 -4.43 -5.97
C VAL A 4 12.79 -5.71 -5.60
N ASP A 5 13.71 -6.12 -6.47
CA ASP A 5 14.70 -7.14 -6.13
C ASP A 5 15.86 -6.46 -5.40
N SER A 6 15.84 -6.50 -4.06
CA SER A 6 16.95 -5.94 -3.28
C SER A 6 18.23 -6.74 -3.39
N ASN A 7 18.20 -7.97 -3.93
CA ASN A 7 19.38 -8.79 -4.15
C ASN A 7 20.07 -8.53 -5.50
N ASP A 8 19.45 -7.78 -6.40
CA ASP A 8 20.06 -7.42 -7.67
C ASP A 8 21.31 -6.54 -7.48
N MET A 9 22.43 -6.98 -8.06
CA MET A 9 23.72 -6.31 -7.89
C MET A 9 23.78 -4.93 -8.57
N SER A 10 23.07 -4.75 -9.69
CA SER A 10 23.02 -3.47 -10.38
C SER A 10 22.22 -2.45 -9.59
N TRP A 11 21.09 -2.89 -9.01
CA TRP A 11 20.26 -2.09 -8.11
C TRP A 11 21.03 -1.72 -6.84
N LYS A 12 21.68 -2.67 -6.16
CA LYS A 12 22.50 -2.41 -4.95
C LYS A 12 23.60 -1.38 -5.23
N LYS A 13 24.32 -1.53 -6.34
CA LYS A 13 25.38 -0.58 -6.72
C LYS A 13 24.83 0.82 -6.96
N ASN A 14 23.69 0.93 -7.62
CA ASN A 14 23.03 2.21 -7.88
C ASN A 14 22.54 2.85 -6.57
N PHE A 15 21.84 2.08 -5.73
CA PHE A 15 21.39 2.47 -4.40
C PHE A 15 22.53 3.05 -3.55
N LEU A 16 23.62 2.29 -3.38
CA LEU A 16 24.78 2.71 -2.60
C LEU A 16 25.49 3.96 -3.20
N CYS A 17 25.50 4.10 -4.54
CA CYS A 17 26.10 5.26 -5.19
C CYS A 17 25.34 6.56 -4.89
N TYR A 18 24.00 6.52 -4.81
CA TYR A 18 23.21 7.71 -4.45
C TYR A 18 23.11 7.90 -2.95
N LYS A 19 22.97 6.81 -2.18
CA LYS A 19 22.87 6.86 -0.72
C LYS A 19 24.16 7.43 -0.10
N SER A 20 25.33 7.04 -0.58
CA SER A 20 26.63 7.56 -0.09
C SER A 20 26.89 9.06 -0.38
N LYS A 21 26.11 9.68 -1.27
CA LYS A 21 26.19 11.13 -1.52
C LYS A 21 25.37 11.95 -0.52
N ASP A 22 24.55 11.31 0.31
CA ASP A 22 23.80 11.95 1.37
C ASP A 22 24.73 12.12 2.59
N SER A 23 25.10 13.36 2.90
CA SER A 23 26.22 13.70 3.79
C SER A 23 25.99 13.44 5.28
N HIS A 24 24.90 12.78 5.65
CA HIS A 24 24.45 12.63 7.04
C HIS A 24 24.24 11.19 7.50
N LEU A 25 24.64 10.19 6.71
CA LEU A 25 24.33 8.80 7.07
C LEU A 25 25.36 8.17 8.01
N THR A 26 24.85 7.58 9.07
CA THR A 26 25.53 6.57 9.88
C THR A 26 25.58 5.23 9.14
N GLN A 27 26.51 4.35 9.55
CA GLN A 27 26.63 3.00 8.96
C GLN A 27 25.35 2.17 9.11
N GLU A 28 24.55 2.40 10.17
CA GLU A 28 23.25 1.74 10.38
C GLU A 28 22.17 2.21 9.39
N GLU A 29 22.19 3.48 8.96
CA GLU A 29 21.27 4.00 7.94
C GLU A 29 21.64 3.59 6.51
N LEU A 30 22.83 3.00 6.31
CA LEU A 30 23.16 2.28 5.08
C LEU A 30 22.54 0.88 5.06
N ASP A 31 22.25 0.33 6.24
CA ASP A 31 21.64 -0.98 6.48
C ASP A 31 20.12 -0.89 6.66
N GLU A 32 19.42 -0.11 5.80
CA GLU A 32 17.94 -0.10 5.66
C GLU A 32 17.39 -1.44 5.11
N ASN A 33 17.93 -2.57 5.59
CA ASN A 33 17.65 -3.91 5.11
C ASN A 33 16.16 -4.25 5.23
N CYS A 34 15.47 -3.83 6.29
CA CYS A 34 14.04 -4.15 6.45
C CYS A 34 13.14 -3.48 5.40
N ARG A 35 13.56 -2.37 4.78
CA ARG A 35 12.72 -1.63 3.82
C ARG A 35 12.73 -2.23 2.42
N TYR A 36 13.77 -2.98 2.09
CA TYR A 36 13.96 -3.55 0.75
C TYR A 36 14.09 -5.08 0.75
N ARG A 37 14.32 -5.73 1.89
CA ARG A 37 14.52 -7.19 1.93
C ARG A 37 13.29 -7.95 1.43
N ASP A 38 13.57 -8.99 0.63
CA ASP A 38 12.55 -9.84 0.05
C ASP A 38 12.20 -11.01 1.00
N TRP A 39 10.91 -11.22 1.22
CA TRP A 39 10.37 -12.34 1.99
C TRP A 39 10.19 -13.63 1.16
N GLU A 40 10.49 -13.59 -0.14
CA GLU A 40 10.42 -14.74 -1.06
C GLU A 40 9.05 -15.44 -1.03
N ASN A 41 8.00 -14.64 -0.85
CA ASN A 41 6.62 -15.11 -0.68
C ASN A 41 5.65 -14.55 -1.74
N LEU A 42 6.16 -13.75 -2.69
CA LEU A 42 5.34 -13.08 -3.69
C LEU A 42 4.59 -14.06 -4.62
N GLN A 43 5.13 -15.25 -4.87
CA GLN A 43 4.45 -16.31 -5.61
C GLN A 43 3.12 -16.71 -4.94
N TYR A 44 3.05 -16.70 -3.61
CA TYR A 44 1.81 -17.01 -2.89
C TYR A 44 0.78 -15.89 -3.02
N TRP A 45 1.23 -14.65 -3.23
CA TRP A 45 0.32 -13.57 -3.61
C TRP A 45 -0.36 -13.88 -4.94
N PHE A 46 0.39 -14.26 -5.99
CA PHE A 46 -0.18 -14.61 -7.30
C PHE A 46 -1.15 -15.79 -7.22
N ARG A 47 -0.78 -16.84 -6.48
CA ARG A 47 -1.66 -17.99 -6.21
C ARG A 47 -2.95 -17.55 -5.52
N SER A 48 -2.85 -16.68 -4.51
CA SER A 48 -4.04 -16.16 -3.81
C SER A 48 -4.95 -15.34 -4.72
N ILE A 49 -4.40 -14.52 -5.62
CA ILE A 49 -5.19 -13.71 -6.56
C ILE A 49 -5.88 -14.59 -7.60
N GLU A 50 -5.18 -15.61 -8.12
CA GLU A 50 -5.78 -16.54 -9.08
C GLU A 50 -6.91 -17.35 -8.46
N GLU A 51 -6.73 -17.84 -7.23
CA GLU A 51 -7.74 -18.66 -6.54
C GLU A 51 -8.91 -17.82 -6.02
N TYR A 52 -8.65 -16.66 -5.42
CA TYR A 52 -9.66 -15.91 -4.67
C TYR A 52 -10.22 -14.69 -5.39
N CYS A 53 -9.56 -14.21 -6.44
CA CYS A 53 -9.99 -13.04 -7.22
C CYS A 53 -9.88 -13.29 -8.74
N PRO A 54 -10.45 -14.39 -9.30
CA PRO A 54 -10.28 -14.75 -10.71
C PRO A 54 -10.85 -13.70 -11.69
N TRP A 55 -11.76 -12.86 -11.23
CA TRP A 55 -12.34 -11.72 -11.95
C TRP A 55 -11.34 -10.58 -12.21
N VAL A 56 -10.16 -10.59 -11.59
CA VAL A 56 -9.11 -9.60 -11.85
C VAL A 56 -8.74 -9.62 -13.33
N ARG A 57 -8.90 -8.46 -13.97
CA ARG A 57 -8.65 -8.25 -15.40
C ARG A 57 -7.15 -8.23 -15.72
N LYS A 58 -6.38 -7.46 -14.96
CA LYS A 58 -4.96 -7.19 -15.23
C LYS A 58 -4.24 -6.90 -13.92
N ILE A 59 -3.07 -7.50 -13.74
CA ILE A 59 -2.13 -7.24 -12.64
C ILE A 59 -1.00 -6.37 -13.20
N HIS A 60 -0.80 -5.21 -12.58
CA HIS A 60 0.30 -4.30 -12.91
C HIS A 60 1.37 -4.41 -11.84
N ILE A 61 2.57 -4.88 -12.21
CA ILE A 61 3.74 -4.90 -11.34
C ILE A 61 4.67 -3.77 -11.77
N VAL A 62 4.91 -2.83 -10.86
CA VAL A 62 5.80 -1.69 -11.09
C VAL A 62 7.15 -1.97 -10.44
N THR A 63 8.22 -1.92 -11.22
CA THR A 63 9.58 -2.20 -10.76
C THR A 63 10.60 -1.26 -11.38
N CYS A 64 11.83 -1.28 -10.86
CA CYS A 64 12.95 -0.55 -11.44
C CYS A 64 13.60 -1.23 -12.67
N GLY A 65 12.91 -2.19 -13.30
CA GLY A 65 13.41 -2.93 -14.47
C GLY A 65 13.74 -4.41 -14.23
N HIS A 66 13.75 -4.85 -12.97
CA HIS A 66 13.87 -6.26 -12.59
C HIS A 66 12.50 -6.84 -12.30
N PHE A 67 12.32 -8.14 -12.54
CA PHE A 67 11.03 -8.81 -12.33
C PHE A 67 11.26 -10.15 -11.62
N PRO A 68 10.33 -10.59 -10.75
CA PRO A 68 10.44 -11.88 -10.09
C PRO A 68 10.66 -13.02 -11.09
N LYS A 69 11.69 -13.85 -10.85
CA LYS A 69 12.15 -14.88 -11.80
C LYS A 69 11.09 -15.94 -12.11
N PHE A 70 10.18 -16.19 -11.18
CA PHE A 70 9.11 -17.17 -11.36
C PHE A 70 8.05 -16.73 -12.39
N LEU A 71 7.97 -15.43 -12.74
CA LEU A 71 6.88 -14.90 -13.54
C LEU A 71 6.97 -15.26 -15.03
N VAL A 72 5.88 -15.81 -15.57
CA VAL A 72 5.61 -15.91 -17.01
C VAL A 72 5.39 -14.51 -17.58
N LYS A 73 6.42 -13.94 -18.21
CA LYS A 73 6.43 -12.53 -18.61
C LYS A 73 5.35 -12.16 -19.62
N ASP A 74 5.00 -13.09 -20.51
CA ASP A 74 4.01 -12.89 -21.57
C ASP A 74 2.58 -13.28 -21.15
N HIS A 75 2.33 -13.45 -19.84
CA HIS A 75 1.01 -13.81 -19.35
C HIS A 75 -0.05 -12.75 -19.70
N PRO A 76 -1.21 -13.11 -20.28
CA PRO A 76 -2.17 -12.14 -20.81
C PRO A 76 -2.76 -11.21 -19.75
N LYS A 77 -2.85 -11.66 -18.49
CA LYS A 77 -3.29 -10.81 -17.36
C LYS A 77 -2.16 -10.03 -16.68
N LEU A 78 -0.91 -10.15 -17.11
CA LEU A 78 0.23 -9.48 -16.48
C LEU A 78 0.68 -8.26 -17.29
N ASN A 79 0.92 -7.14 -16.62
CA ASN A 79 1.56 -5.96 -17.18
C ASN A 79 2.80 -5.64 -16.33
N LEU A 80 3.97 -5.76 -16.93
CA LEU A 80 5.26 -5.46 -16.32
C LEU A 80 5.62 -4.00 -16.62
N VAL A 81 5.58 -3.16 -15.59
CA VAL A 81 5.76 -1.72 -15.71
C VAL A 81 7.10 -1.32 -15.10
N LYS A 82 7.88 -0.52 -15.83
CA LYS A 82 9.12 0.06 -15.33
C LYS A 82 8.90 1.47 -14.79
N HIS A 83 9.74 1.91 -13.86
CA HIS A 83 9.65 3.27 -13.30
C HIS A 83 9.70 4.37 -14.38
N ASP A 84 10.52 4.20 -15.42
CA ASP A 84 10.65 5.15 -16.55
C ASP A 84 9.41 5.26 -17.45
N GLN A 85 8.42 4.37 -17.28
CA GLN A 85 7.15 4.46 -17.98
C GLN A 85 6.12 5.33 -17.25
N ILE A 86 6.36 5.66 -15.97
CA ILE A 86 5.42 6.41 -15.12
C ILE A 86 6.06 7.61 -14.40
N ILE A 87 7.38 7.71 -14.37
CA ILE A 87 8.13 8.79 -13.72
C ILE A 87 9.06 9.40 -14.77
N ASP A 88 9.08 10.73 -14.84
CA ASP A 88 9.92 11.47 -15.78
C ASP A 88 11.41 11.21 -15.51
N SER A 89 12.21 11.17 -16.58
CA SER A 89 13.61 10.73 -16.51
C SER A 89 14.49 11.57 -15.59
N GLU A 90 14.15 12.85 -15.38
CA GLU A 90 14.87 13.74 -14.47
C GLU A 90 14.76 13.33 -12.99
N TYR A 91 13.68 12.62 -12.63
CA TYR A 91 13.41 12.13 -11.28
C TYR A 91 13.96 10.72 -11.04
N LEU A 92 14.61 10.12 -12.04
CA LEU A 92 15.17 8.78 -11.95
C LEU A 92 16.70 8.79 -11.71
N PRO A 93 17.26 7.75 -11.08
CA PRO A 93 16.55 6.67 -10.39
C PRO A 93 15.92 7.15 -9.07
N THR A 94 14.82 6.52 -8.67
CA THR A 94 14.22 6.68 -7.34
C THR A 94 14.15 5.33 -6.63
N PHE A 95 14.37 5.36 -5.32
CA PHE A 95 14.24 4.26 -4.36
C PHE A 95 13.09 4.53 -3.37
N SER A 96 12.39 5.67 -3.54
CA SER A 96 11.29 6.08 -2.68
C SER A 96 9.99 5.46 -3.18
N SER A 97 9.34 4.64 -2.35
CA SER A 97 7.99 4.16 -2.68
C SER A 97 7.02 5.33 -2.85
N HIS A 98 7.19 6.44 -2.11
CA HIS A 98 6.32 7.59 -2.19
C HIS A 98 6.27 8.15 -3.61
N VAL A 99 7.42 8.30 -4.25
CA VAL A 99 7.52 8.76 -5.64
C VAL A 99 6.84 7.79 -6.60
N ILE A 100 6.98 6.49 -6.37
CA ILE A 100 6.33 5.45 -7.19
C ILE A 100 4.81 5.50 -6.99
N GLU A 101 4.36 5.52 -5.73
CA GLU A 101 2.98 5.53 -5.26
C GLU A 101 2.20 6.71 -5.83
N ILE A 102 2.76 7.92 -5.81
CA ILE A 102 2.06 9.11 -6.34
C ILE A 102 1.93 9.07 -7.87
N ASN A 103 2.76 8.28 -8.58
CA ASN A 103 2.79 8.19 -10.03
C ASN A 103 2.05 6.95 -10.61
N ILE A 104 1.52 6.04 -9.79
CA ILE A 104 0.90 4.78 -10.29
C ILE A 104 -0.26 5.00 -11.27
N HIS A 105 -0.98 6.10 -11.18
CA HIS A 105 -2.09 6.42 -12.07
C HIS A 105 -1.66 6.59 -13.54
N LYS A 106 -0.38 6.87 -13.79
CA LYS A 106 0.21 7.02 -15.14
C LYS A 106 0.44 5.69 -15.84
N ILE A 107 0.28 4.55 -15.17
CA ILE A 107 0.41 3.22 -15.77
C ILE A 107 -0.51 3.09 -16.99
N GLN A 108 0.08 2.77 -18.15
CA GLN A 108 -0.68 2.54 -19.37
C GLN A 108 -1.62 1.33 -19.20
N GLY A 109 -2.90 1.52 -19.54
CA GLY A 109 -3.93 0.48 -19.42
C GLY A 109 -4.45 0.24 -18.00
N LEU A 110 -4.08 1.08 -17.02
CA LEU A 110 -4.71 1.10 -15.70
C LEU A 110 -6.19 1.50 -15.84
N ALA A 111 -7.07 0.73 -15.19
CA ALA A 111 -8.51 1.01 -15.19
C ALA A 111 -8.85 2.16 -14.24
N GLU A 112 -10.03 2.77 -14.44
CA GLU A 112 -10.58 3.77 -13.52
C GLU A 112 -10.69 3.19 -12.09
N HIS A 113 -11.20 1.97 -11.96
CA HIS A 113 -11.26 1.24 -10.69
C HIS A 113 -10.05 0.31 -10.58
N PHE A 114 -9.19 0.55 -9.60
CA PHE A 114 -8.04 -0.30 -9.33
C PHE A 114 -7.79 -0.48 -7.83
N VAL A 115 -7.15 -1.59 -7.46
CA VAL A 115 -6.77 -1.88 -6.08
C VAL A 115 -5.25 -1.81 -5.99
N TYR A 116 -4.76 -0.95 -5.10
CA TYR A 116 -3.35 -0.85 -4.77
C TYR A 116 -2.95 -1.94 -3.77
N PHE A 117 -1.77 -2.50 -3.96
CA PHE A 117 -1.15 -3.50 -3.10
C PHE A 117 0.33 -3.15 -2.92
N ASN A 118 0.80 -3.23 -1.68
CA ASN A 118 2.19 -3.54 -1.39
C ASN A 118 2.39 -5.07 -1.44
N ASP A 119 3.65 -5.49 -1.48
CA ASP A 119 4.08 -6.90 -1.52
C ASP A 119 3.85 -7.65 -0.19
N ASP A 120 3.65 -6.93 0.91
CA ASP A 120 3.28 -7.47 2.22
C ASP A 120 1.77 -7.68 2.44
N MET A 121 0.93 -7.43 1.42
CA MET A 121 -0.54 -7.48 1.51
C MET A 121 -1.14 -8.66 0.72
N PHE A 122 -1.87 -9.56 1.38
CA PHE A 122 -2.40 -10.78 0.77
C PHE A 122 -3.93 -10.88 0.86
N ILE A 123 -4.52 -11.55 -0.13
CA ILE A 123 -5.92 -12.01 -0.07
C ILE A 123 -5.95 -13.39 0.57
N ASN A 124 -6.87 -13.58 1.53
CA ASN A 124 -6.89 -14.76 2.37
C ASN A 124 -8.22 -15.53 2.32
N LYS A 125 -9.21 -15.05 1.54
CA LYS A 125 -10.45 -15.77 1.23
C LYS A 125 -11.03 -15.30 -0.11
N PRO A 126 -11.94 -16.05 -0.76
CA PRO A 126 -12.61 -15.62 -1.98
C PRO A 126 -13.31 -14.25 -1.84
N LEU A 127 -13.07 -13.34 -2.78
CA LEU A 127 -13.68 -12.01 -2.81
C LEU A 127 -14.32 -11.76 -4.17
N GLU A 128 -15.45 -11.07 -4.17
CA GLU A 128 -16.08 -10.54 -5.38
C GLU A 128 -15.65 -9.09 -5.63
N PRO A 129 -15.77 -8.54 -6.85
CA PRO A 129 -15.50 -7.12 -7.13
C PRO A 129 -16.20 -6.17 -6.15
N GLU A 130 -17.41 -6.54 -5.71
CA GLU A 130 -18.24 -5.81 -4.75
C GLU A 130 -17.61 -5.66 -3.38
N PHE A 131 -16.56 -6.44 -3.06
CA PHE A 131 -15.76 -6.24 -1.86
C PHE A 131 -14.96 -4.92 -1.92
N PHE A 132 -14.46 -4.56 -3.09
CA PHE A 132 -13.64 -3.37 -3.32
C PHE A 132 -14.45 -2.19 -3.86
N PHE A 133 -15.44 -2.43 -4.72
CA PHE A 133 -16.20 -1.38 -5.39
C PHE A 133 -17.70 -1.65 -5.34
N LYS A 134 -18.49 -0.67 -4.90
CA LYS A 134 -19.96 -0.79 -4.88
C LYS A 134 -20.59 0.46 -5.44
N LYS A 135 -21.50 0.27 -6.41
CA LYS A 135 -22.13 1.37 -7.18
C LYS A 135 -21.08 2.28 -7.87
N GLY A 136 -20.02 1.68 -8.41
CA GLY A 136 -18.92 2.41 -9.06
C GLY A 136 -18.01 3.20 -8.11
N LEU A 137 -18.20 3.08 -6.79
CA LEU A 137 -17.41 3.78 -5.79
C LEU A 137 -16.54 2.80 -4.97
N PRO A 138 -15.30 3.18 -4.63
CA PRO A 138 -14.44 2.42 -3.71
C PRO A 138 -15.12 2.21 -2.36
N ARG A 139 -15.09 0.99 -1.84
CA ARG A 139 -15.57 0.66 -0.50
C ARG A 139 -14.50 1.01 0.53
N ASP A 140 -14.77 2.05 1.30
CA ASP A 140 -13.86 2.58 2.31
C ASP A 140 -14.67 3.18 3.48
N GLY A 141 -14.00 3.67 4.52
CA GLY A 141 -14.64 4.29 5.66
C GLY A 141 -13.77 5.40 6.27
N ILE A 142 -14.45 6.36 6.89
CA ILE A 142 -13.79 7.41 7.66
C ILE A 142 -13.75 7.00 9.14
N VAL A 143 -12.55 6.94 9.68
CA VAL A 143 -12.29 6.90 11.12
C VAL A 143 -11.29 8.00 11.40
N LEU A 144 -11.75 9.07 12.03
CA LEU A 144 -10.91 10.18 12.43
C LEU A 144 -10.13 9.80 13.70
N GLN A 145 -8.94 10.37 13.86
CA GLN A 145 -8.16 10.21 15.08
C GLN A 145 -7.25 11.42 15.28
N PRO A 146 -6.85 11.71 16.53
CA PRO A 146 -5.73 12.60 16.78
C PRO A 146 -4.46 12.07 16.11
N LEU A 147 -3.64 12.96 15.55
CA LEU A 147 -2.30 12.57 15.13
C LEU A 147 -1.46 12.30 16.39
N MET A 148 -1.11 11.04 16.62
CA MET A 148 -0.23 10.63 17.71
C MET A 148 1.15 10.33 17.14
N VAL A 149 2.10 11.20 17.43
CA VAL A 149 3.51 10.99 17.10
C VAL A 149 4.20 10.46 18.35
N VAL A 150 4.60 9.19 18.31
CA VAL A 150 5.30 8.52 19.42
C VAL A 150 6.76 8.32 19.02
N GLY A 151 7.69 8.73 19.88
CA GLY A 151 9.14 8.60 19.67
C GLY A 151 9.79 9.83 19.01
N THR A 152 11.12 9.85 19.00
CA THR A 152 11.95 10.97 18.52
C THR A 152 12.10 11.00 17.00
N GLU A 153 11.83 9.91 16.29
CA GLU A 153 12.02 9.77 14.84
C GLU A 153 10.84 9.06 14.17
N ASN A 154 9.65 9.66 14.23
CA ASN A 154 8.47 9.05 13.62
C ASN A 154 8.24 9.57 12.21
N PHE A 155 9.01 9.01 11.28
CA PHE A 155 8.92 9.27 9.84
C PHE A 155 7.47 9.22 9.32
N LEU A 156 6.72 8.18 9.69
CA LEU A 156 5.33 7.98 9.25
C LEU A 156 4.37 9.03 9.80
N GLY A 157 4.61 9.51 11.03
CA GLY A 157 3.84 10.60 11.64
C GLY A 157 3.99 11.91 10.86
N ALA A 158 5.20 12.22 10.39
CA ALA A 158 5.46 13.41 9.58
C ALA A 158 4.81 13.35 8.19
N VAL A 159 4.86 12.18 7.53
CA VAL A 159 4.15 11.96 6.26
C VAL A 159 2.64 12.11 6.44
N THR A 160 2.08 11.51 7.50
CA THR A 160 0.65 11.63 7.82
C THR A 160 0.25 13.08 8.09
N LEU A 161 1.08 13.84 8.81
CA LEU A 161 0.85 15.27 9.03
C LEU A 161 0.79 16.03 7.71
N THR A 162 1.72 15.72 6.80
CA THR A 162 1.85 16.36 5.50
C THR A 162 0.64 16.06 4.60
N ASP A 163 0.21 14.80 4.52
CA ASP A 163 -1.02 14.40 3.83
C ASP A 163 -2.21 15.22 4.32
N VAL A 164 -2.40 15.28 5.65
CA VAL A 164 -3.53 15.99 6.27
C VAL A 164 -3.42 17.50 6.09
N ALA A 165 -2.21 18.07 6.10
CA ALA A 165 -1.99 19.48 5.86
C ALA A 165 -2.47 19.88 4.46
N ILE A 166 -2.16 19.08 3.43
CA ILE A 166 -2.65 19.29 2.07
C ILE A 166 -4.17 19.15 2.01
N ILE A 167 -4.73 18.09 2.59
CA ILE A 167 -6.19 17.89 2.63
C ILE A 167 -6.90 19.07 3.29
N ASN A 168 -6.33 19.62 4.35
CA ASN A 168 -6.87 20.78 5.04
C ASN A 168 -6.79 22.08 4.22
N LYS A 169 -6.02 22.16 3.12
CA LYS A 169 -6.09 23.30 2.19
C LYS A 169 -7.44 23.35 1.47
N TYR A 170 -7.95 22.19 1.04
CA TYR A 170 -9.11 22.07 0.14
C TYR A 170 -10.40 21.68 0.84
N PHE A 171 -10.30 20.95 1.96
CA PHE A 171 -11.46 20.38 2.63
C PHE A 171 -11.68 20.95 4.03
N ASN A 172 -12.94 20.86 4.45
CA ASN A 172 -13.41 21.26 5.77
C ASN A 172 -14.38 20.20 6.28
N LYS A 173 -14.13 19.70 7.50
CA LYS A 173 -14.89 18.62 8.12
C LYS A 173 -16.38 18.94 8.24
N ARG A 174 -16.72 20.19 8.58
CA ARG A 174 -18.12 20.63 8.72
C ARG A 174 -18.83 20.75 7.37
N GLU A 175 -18.12 21.14 6.31
CA GLU A 175 -18.67 21.18 4.95
C GLU A 175 -18.86 19.78 4.39
N LEU A 176 -17.90 18.87 4.61
CA LEU A 176 -18.04 17.46 4.29
C LEU A 176 -19.28 16.87 4.96
N PHE A 177 -19.47 17.13 6.25
CA PHE A 177 -20.66 16.68 6.98
C PHE A 177 -21.97 17.24 6.41
N LYS A 178 -22.00 18.54 6.05
CA LYS A 178 -23.18 19.17 5.43
C LYS A 178 -23.52 18.53 4.08
N LYS A 179 -22.51 18.22 3.25
CA LYS A 179 -22.68 17.62 1.92
C LYS A 179 -23.01 16.13 2.00
N SER A 180 -22.37 15.40 2.92
CA SER A 180 -22.47 13.95 3.05
C SER A 180 -22.35 13.53 4.52
N PRO A 181 -23.43 13.62 5.31
CA PRO A 181 -23.40 13.23 6.72
C PRO A 181 -23.05 11.74 6.89
N TYR A 182 -23.47 10.92 5.91
CA TYR A 182 -23.20 9.48 5.88
C TYR A 182 -21.74 9.11 5.64
N ALA A 183 -20.90 10.08 5.23
CA ALA A 183 -19.47 9.87 5.10
C ALA A 183 -18.78 9.79 6.48
N LEU A 184 -19.18 10.66 7.41
CA LEU A 184 -18.65 10.69 8.79
C LEU A 184 -19.41 9.76 9.74
N PHE A 185 -20.73 9.64 9.56
CA PHE A 185 -21.57 8.83 10.45
C PHE A 185 -22.36 7.81 9.66
N ASN A 186 -22.09 6.54 9.90
CA ASN A 186 -22.74 5.47 9.14
C ASN A 186 -23.07 4.29 10.03
N PHE A 187 -24.23 3.66 9.83
CA PHE A 187 -24.63 2.46 10.58
C PHE A 187 -23.71 1.27 10.33
N LYS A 188 -22.93 1.30 9.23
CA LYS A 188 -21.91 0.29 8.94
C LYS A 188 -20.61 0.52 9.69
N TYR A 189 -20.36 1.74 10.19
CA TYR A 189 -19.23 1.97 11.06
C TYR A 189 -19.56 1.41 12.44
N THR A 190 -18.55 0.97 13.18
CA THR A 190 -18.75 0.55 14.56
C THR A 190 -19.28 1.72 15.40
N ALA A 191 -20.03 1.44 16.47
CA ALA A 191 -20.48 2.47 17.40
C ALA A 191 -19.31 3.31 17.94
N LYS A 192 -18.17 2.67 18.22
CA LYS A 192 -16.92 3.32 18.62
C LYS A 192 -16.42 4.30 17.55
N ASN A 193 -16.40 3.92 16.28
CA ASN A 193 -15.92 4.78 15.20
C ASN A 193 -16.83 6.00 15.01
N ASN A 194 -18.15 5.79 15.03
CA ASN A 194 -19.12 6.91 14.97
C ASN A 194 -18.93 7.85 16.17
N TRP A 195 -18.68 7.32 17.37
CA TRP A 195 -18.40 8.13 18.55
C TRP A 195 -17.10 8.93 18.44
N ILE A 196 -16.01 8.32 17.95
CA ILE A 196 -14.74 9.03 17.73
C ILE A 196 -14.91 10.12 16.66
N ASN A 197 -15.60 9.84 15.55
CA ASN A 197 -15.89 10.83 14.52
C ASN A 197 -16.72 12.00 15.08
N PHE A 198 -17.63 11.73 16.03
CA PHE A 198 -18.40 12.76 16.73
C PHE A 198 -17.50 13.64 17.60
N LEU A 199 -16.61 13.04 18.40
CA LEU A 199 -15.67 13.81 19.25
C LEU A 199 -14.76 14.72 18.40
N GLU A 200 -14.26 14.20 17.28
CA GLU A 200 -13.43 14.96 16.35
C GLU A 200 -14.20 16.10 15.64
N PHE A 201 -15.53 16.08 15.64
CA PHE A 201 -16.35 17.12 15.00
C PHE A 201 -16.22 18.50 15.65
N TYR A 202 -15.74 18.56 16.90
CA TYR A 202 -15.43 19.82 17.57
C TYR A 202 -14.51 20.71 16.72
N ASN A 203 -13.48 20.11 16.11
CA ASN A 203 -12.52 20.79 15.24
C ASN A 203 -13.03 20.92 13.80
N ARG A 204 -12.90 22.13 13.23
CA ARG A 204 -13.28 22.40 11.82
C ARG A 204 -12.38 21.68 10.81
N LYS A 205 -11.10 21.56 11.13
CA LYS A 205 -10.09 20.91 10.28
C LYS A 205 -9.85 19.47 10.73
N PHE A 206 -9.30 18.66 9.84
CA PHE A 206 -8.98 17.27 10.11
C PHE A 206 -7.67 17.17 10.91
N SER A 207 -7.65 16.32 11.92
CA SER A 207 -6.47 16.05 12.75
C SER A 207 -5.62 14.95 12.10
N SER A 208 -6.23 13.79 11.88
CA SER A 208 -5.68 12.67 11.12
C SER A 208 -6.80 11.69 10.77
N PHE A 209 -6.48 10.73 9.89
CA PHE A 209 -7.34 9.62 9.50
C PHE A 209 -6.66 8.33 9.91
N TYR A 210 -7.45 7.36 10.36
CA TYR A 210 -6.96 6.00 10.52
C TYR A 210 -6.70 5.40 9.14
N ASN A 211 -5.44 5.02 8.93
CA ASN A 211 -4.95 4.39 7.71
C ASN A 211 -4.74 2.91 7.99
N MET A 212 -5.47 2.06 7.26
CA MET A 212 -5.22 0.62 7.29
C MET A 212 -4.16 0.28 6.25
N HIS A 213 -3.11 -0.40 6.69
CA HIS A 213 -2.10 -0.98 5.82
C HIS A 213 -2.65 -2.30 5.23
N LEU A 214 -3.55 -2.17 4.26
CA LEU A 214 -4.22 -3.26 3.53
C LEU A 214 -4.44 -2.85 2.07
N PRO A 215 -4.80 -3.78 1.17
CA PRO A 215 -5.08 -3.43 -0.21
C PRO A 215 -6.17 -2.36 -0.33
N GLN A 216 -5.90 -1.31 -1.08
CA GLN A 216 -6.73 -0.10 -1.07
C GLN A 216 -7.38 0.14 -2.44
N PRO A 217 -8.72 0.18 -2.53
CA PRO A 217 -9.40 0.54 -3.77
C PRO A 217 -9.32 2.05 -4.02
N PHE A 218 -9.04 2.40 -5.26
CA PHE A 218 -8.88 3.75 -5.75
C PHE A 218 -9.64 3.98 -7.04
N LEU A 219 -10.01 5.24 -7.24
CA LEU A 219 -10.36 5.82 -8.53
C LEU A 219 -9.11 6.45 -9.15
N LYS A 220 -8.83 6.15 -10.42
CA LYS A 220 -7.75 6.79 -11.17
C LYS A 220 -7.98 8.29 -11.27
N SER A 221 -9.23 8.71 -11.46
CA SER A 221 -9.59 10.13 -11.52
C SER A 221 -9.21 10.92 -10.26
N THR A 222 -9.18 10.26 -9.09
CA THR A 222 -8.72 10.89 -7.84
C THR A 222 -7.24 11.29 -7.94
N PHE A 223 -6.40 10.45 -8.56
CA PHE A 223 -4.99 10.77 -8.73
C PHE A 223 -4.80 11.93 -9.70
N ASP A 224 -5.51 11.92 -10.83
CA ASP A 224 -5.50 13.02 -11.80
C ASP A 224 -5.94 14.35 -11.13
N GLU A 225 -6.96 14.30 -10.27
CA GLU A 225 -7.46 15.47 -9.54
C GLU A 225 -6.43 16.02 -8.55
N VAL A 226 -5.81 15.16 -7.73
CA VAL A 226 -4.79 15.57 -6.76
C VAL A 226 -3.56 16.14 -7.49
N TRP A 227 -3.13 15.52 -8.59
CA TRP A 227 -2.05 16.03 -9.43
C TRP A 227 -2.36 17.38 -10.08
N LYS A 228 -3.63 17.62 -10.42
CA LYS A 228 -4.06 18.93 -10.93
C LYS A 228 -3.95 20.03 -9.87
N HIS A 229 -4.24 19.73 -8.59
CA HIS A 229 -4.25 20.72 -7.52
C HIS A 229 -2.88 20.95 -6.88
N GLU A 230 -2.08 19.90 -6.72
CA GLU A 230 -0.79 19.95 -5.99
C GLU A 230 0.40 19.60 -6.90
N LYS A 231 0.32 19.95 -8.19
CA LYS A 231 1.34 19.62 -9.21
C LYS A 231 2.76 19.98 -8.76
N ASP A 232 2.97 21.22 -8.31
CA ASP A 232 4.29 21.73 -7.96
C ASP A 232 4.87 20.96 -6.76
N TYR A 233 4.02 20.66 -5.79
CA TYR A 233 4.43 19.92 -4.59
C TYR A 233 4.69 18.44 -4.88
N LEU A 234 3.86 17.78 -5.70
CA LEU A 234 4.11 16.39 -6.12
C LEU A 234 5.35 16.26 -7.01
N ASN A 235 5.63 17.26 -7.86
CA ASN A 235 6.89 17.34 -8.59
C ASN A 235 8.09 17.49 -7.64
N GLN A 236 7.96 18.29 -6.57
CA GLN A 236 9.00 18.38 -5.54
C GLN A 236 9.25 17.01 -4.89
N VAL A 237 8.20 16.29 -4.50
CA VAL A 237 8.33 14.93 -3.94
C VAL A 237 9.03 13.99 -4.92
N CYS A 238 8.77 14.11 -6.23
CA CYS A 238 9.46 13.31 -7.25
C CYS A 238 10.97 13.55 -7.30
N THR A 239 11.47 14.70 -6.84
CA THR A 239 12.93 14.95 -6.77
C THR A 239 13.63 14.09 -5.72
N HIS A 240 12.89 13.59 -4.73
CA HIS A 240 13.44 12.83 -3.62
C HIS A 240 13.73 11.37 -4.03
N ARG A 241 15.01 10.99 -3.98
CA ARG A 241 15.45 9.63 -4.33
C ARG A 241 15.15 8.61 -3.24
N PHE A 242 15.10 9.06 -2.00
CA PHE A 242 14.75 8.27 -0.82
C PHE A 242 13.56 8.93 -0.13
N ARG A 243 12.77 8.16 0.61
CA ARG A 243 11.60 8.69 1.33
C ARG A 243 12.04 9.79 2.30
N GLN A 244 11.35 10.93 2.29
CA GLN A 244 11.58 12.07 3.18
C GLN A 244 10.39 12.29 4.12
N PRO A 245 10.59 12.81 5.36
CA PRO A 245 9.51 12.97 6.34
C PRO A 245 8.37 13.88 5.87
N LEU A 246 8.66 14.84 4.99
CA LEU A 246 7.68 15.77 4.42
C LEU A 246 7.25 15.36 3.01
N ASP A 247 7.33 14.07 2.68
CA ASP A 247 6.69 13.51 1.50
C ASP A 247 5.21 13.25 1.73
N VAL A 248 4.53 12.88 0.64
CA VAL A 248 3.18 12.31 0.64
C VAL A 248 3.19 10.98 -0.11
N ASN A 249 2.19 10.15 0.13
CA ASN A 249 2.09 8.84 -0.49
C ASN A 249 0.65 8.50 -0.91
N GLN A 250 0.34 7.23 -1.15
CA GLN A 250 -0.99 6.74 -1.53
C GLN A 250 -2.11 7.17 -0.56
N TYR A 251 -1.80 7.45 0.71
CA TYR A 251 -2.79 7.89 1.69
C TYR A 251 -3.33 9.30 1.41
N LEU A 252 -2.55 10.21 0.82
CA LEU A 252 -3.06 11.51 0.35
C LEU A 252 -4.25 11.32 -0.58
N PHE A 253 -4.09 10.46 -1.59
CA PHE A 253 -5.13 10.16 -2.59
C PHE A 253 -6.34 9.48 -1.94
N ARG A 254 -6.10 8.59 -0.97
CA ARG A 254 -7.19 7.93 -0.23
C ARG A 254 -8.00 8.96 0.53
N ILE A 255 -7.34 9.83 1.28
CA ILE A 255 -8.00 10.85 2.09
C ILE A 255 -8.72 11.86 1.19
N TRP A 256 -8.15 12.24 0.04
CA TRP A 256 -8.83 13.08 -0.95
C TRP A 256 -10.13 12.45 -1.45
N GLN A 257 -10.09 11.15 -1.78
CA GLN A 257 -11.26 10.39 -2.20
C GLN A 257 -12.37 10.38 -1.13
N LEU A 258 -11.98 10.17 0.13
CA LEU A 258 -12.90 10.21 1.28
C LEU A 258 -13.53 11.60 1.46
N CYS A 259 -12.70 12.66 1.43
CA CYS A 259 -13.14 14.03 1.65
C CYS A 259 -13.93 14.60 0.46
N SER A 260 -13.76 14.06 -0.74
CA SER A 260 -14.54 14.42 -1.92
C SER A 260 -15.94 13.77 -1.92
N GLY A 261 -16.14 12.73 -1.10
CA GLY A 261 -17.35 11.92 -1.05
C GLY A 261 -17.38 10.80 -2.11
N ASN A 262 -16.25 10.51 -2.75
CA ASN A 262 -16.11 9.54 -3.83
C ASN A 262 -15.85 8.12 -3.29
N PHE A 263 -16.65 7.68 -2.33
CA PHE A 263 -16.53 6.35 -1.74
C PHE A 263 -17.88 5.82 -1.26
N TYR A 264 -17.98 4.51 -1.11
CA TYR A 264 -19.13 3.83 -0.53
C TYR A 264 -18.83 3.41 0.91
N PRO A 265 -19.52 3.96 1.92
CA PRO A 265 -19.23 3.66 3.32
C PRO A 265 -19.31 2.17 3.66
N THR A 266 -18.26 1.67 4.31
CA THR A 266 -18.14 0.31 4.84
C THR A 266 -17.40 0.31 6.17
N ASN A 267 -17.56 -0.73 6.98
CA ASN A 267 -16.68 -0.92 8.13
C ASN A 267 -15.26 -1.23 7.64
N LEU A 268 -14.29 -0.44 8.09
CA LEU A 268 -12.88 -0.65 7.79
C LEU A 268 -12.36 -1.98 8.36
N PHE A 269 -12.76 -2.30 9.60
CA PHE A 269 -12.25 -3.46 10.33
C PHE A 269 -12.78 -4.81 9.82
N ASP A 270 -13.82 -4.80 8.99
CA ASP A 270 -14.31 -6.02 8.34
C ASP A 270 -13.43 -6.41 7.13
N ARG A 271 -12.55 -5.51 6.68
CA ARG A 271 -11.76 -5.68 5.47
C ARG A 271 -10.53 -6.58 5.69
N GLY A 272 -9.98 -6.61 6.89
CA GLY A 272 -8.80 -7.42 7.17
C GLY A 272 -8.01 -6.96 8.40
N GLN A 273 -6.83 -7.54 8.58
CA GLN A 273 -5.98 -7.30 9.74
C GLN A 273 -4.51 -7.14 9.31
N ASN A 274 -3.83 -6.17 9.92
CA ASN A 274 -2.38 -6.03 9.83
C ASN A 274 -1.70 -6.73 11.02
N PHE A 275 -0.62 -7.47 10.75
CA PHE A 275 0.20 -8.16 11.74
C PHE A 275 1.64 -7.68 11.61
N ASN A 276 2.21 -7.15 12.68
CA ASN A 276 3.66 -6.98 12.74
C ASN A 276 4.31 -8.37 12.87
N LEU A 277 5.34 -8.62 12.07
CA LEU A 277 5.97 -9.92 12.01
C LEU A 277 6.84 -10.18 13.25
N SER A 278 6.56 -11.28 13.95
CA SER A 278 7.36 -11.76 15.07
C SER A 278 7.09 -13.24 15.32
N PHE A 279 7.99 -13.93 16.05
CA PHE A 279 7.78 -15.35 16.39
C PHE A 279 6.56 -15.57 17.27
N GLU A 280 6.25 -14.64 18.17
CA GLU A 280 5.09 -14.70 19.06
C GLU A 280 3.76 -14.63 18.28
N ARG A 281 3.78 -14.01 17.10
CA ARG A 281 2.62 -13.88 16.21
C ARG A 281 2.46 -15.04 15.25
N LEU A 282 3.45 -15.93 15.08
CA LEU A 282 3.41 -16.98 14.07
C LEU A 282 2.22 -17.93 14.22
N SER A 283 1.88 -18.33 15.45
CA SER A 283 0.72 -19.20 15.67
C SER A 283 -0.59 -18.51 15.27
N GLU A 284 -0.72 -17.22 15.61
CA GLU A 284 -1.88 -16.40 15.25
C GLU A 284 -1.99 -16.24 13.74
N ILE A 285 -0.88 -15.91 13.06
CA ILE A 285 -0.82 -15.77 11.60
C ILE A 285 -1.17 -17.09 10.92
N ALA A 286 -0.60 -18.22 11.37
CA ALA A 286 -0.87 -19.54 10.82
C ALA A 286 -2.36 -19.91 10.94
N ASP A 287 -2.98 -19.62 12.08
CA ASP A 287 -4.41 -19.86 12.27
C ASP A 287 -5.27 -18.94 11.40
N VAL A 288 -4.94 -17.65 11.29
CA VAL A 288 -5.67 -16.70 10.44
C VAL A 288 -5.59 -17.10 8.97
N VAL A 289 -4.41 -17.50 8.49
CA VAL A 289 -4.20 -17.95 7.11
C VAL A 289 -5.00 -19.23 6.85
N ARG A 290 -4.87 -20.22 7.74
CA ARG A 290 -5.53 -21.53 7.60
C ARG A 290 -7.05 -21.45 7.69
N THR A 291 -7.59 -20.62 8.58
CA THR A 291 -9.04 -20.54 8.85
C THR A 291 -9.75 -19.48 8.01
N GLU A 292 -9.03 -18.74 7.17
CA GLU A 292 -9.58 -17.66 6.34
C GLU A 292 -10.30 -16.56 7.16
N LYS A 293 -9.88 -16.39 8.43
CA LYS A 293 -10.58 -15.53 9.41
C LYS A 293 -10.82 -14.11 8.90
N PHE A 294 -9.85 -13.56 8.17
CA PHE A 294 -9.89 -12.22 7.60
C PHE A 294 -9.83 -12.25 6.07
N PRO A 295 -10.57 -11.37 5.36
CA PRO A 295 -10.53 -11.28 3.90
C PRO A 295 -9.14 -10.96 3.34
N GLN A 296 -8.49 -10.00 3.99
CA GLN A 296 -7.18 -9.49 3.63
C GLN A 296 -6.30 -9.56 4.87
N ILE A 297 -5.02 -9.82 4.66
CA ILE A 297 -4.00 -9.80 5.70
C ILE A 297 -2.84 -8.96 5.22
N CYS A 298 -2.21 -8.23 6.13
CA CYS A 298 -0.91 -7.63 5.88
C CYS A 298 0.09 -8.17 6.90
N LEU A 299 1.29 -8.47 6.43
CA LEU A 299 2.41 -9.00 7.20
C LEU A 299 3.49 -7.93 7.24
N ASN A 300 3.30 -6.94 8.09
CA ASN A 300 4.15 -5.77 8.16
C ASN A 300 5.51 -6.11 8.75
N ASP A 301 6.55 -5.82 7.97
CA ASP A 301 7.93 -5.91 8.37
C ASP A 301 8.39 -4.62 9.07
N ASP A 302 9.22 -4.75 10.10
CA ASP A 302 9.79 -3.62 10.83
C ASP A 302 11.20 -3.92 11.35
N GLU A 303 11.84 -2.88 11.89
CA GLU A 303 13.21 -2.93 12.43
C GLU A 303 13.33 -3.86 13.66
N GLN A 304 12.22 -4.26 14.29
CA GLN A 304 12.20 -5.11 15.49
C GLN A 304 12.23 -6.61 15.15
N VAL A 305 12.07 -6.98 13.87
CA VAL A 305 12.13 -8.38 13.41
C VAL A 305 13.51 -8.99 13.67
N ARG A 306 13.52 -10.05 14.49
CA ARG A 306 14.71 -10.84 14.83
C ARG A 306 14.73 -12.15 14.05
N ASP A 307 15.93 -12.71 13.82
CA ASP A 307 16.13 -13.98 13.09
C ASP A 307 15.34 -14.05 11.76
N PHE A 308 15.49 -13.00 10.93
CA PHE A 308 14.74 -12.82 9.67
C PHE A 308 14.65 -14.09 8.83
N GLU A 309 15.76 -14.78 8.56
CA GLU A 309 15.76 -15.99 7.72
C GLU A 309 14.91 -17.13 8.30
N LYS A 310 14.90 -17.32 9.63
CA LYS A 310 14.04 -18.33 10.26
C LYS A 310 12.57 -17.92 10.17
N LEU A 311 12.27 -16.64 10.43
CA LEU A 311 10.90 -16.12 10.37
C LEU A 311 10.34 -16.18 8.94
N LYS A 312 11.16 -15.80 7.95
CA LYS A 312 10.88 -15.93 6.51
C LYS A 312 10.50 -17.36 6.14
N ASN A 313 11.31 -18.35 6.56
CA ASN A 313 11.05 -19.76 6.29
C ASN A 313 9.74 -20.26 6.92
N GLU A 314 9.38 -19.82 8.14
CA GLU A 314 8.11 -20.19 8.77
C GLU A 314 6.92 -19.54 8.06
N ILE A 315 7.02 -18.28 7.63
CA ILE A 315 5.98 -17.62 6.82
C ILE A 315 5.81 -18.37 5.49
N ILE A 316 6.89 -18.66 4.77
CA ILE A 316 6.85 -19.47 3.54
C ILE A 316 6.17 -20.82 3.79
N ARG A 317 6.47 -21.48 4.91
CA ARG A 317 5.84 -22.76 5.30
C ARG A 317 4.34 -22.62 5.57
N ILE A 318 3.90 -21.52 6.17
CA ILE A 318 2.48 -21.24 6.41
C ILE A 318 1.75 -21.09 5.07
N PHE A 319 2.27 -20.25 4.16
CA PHE A 319 1.63 -20.02 2.87
C PHE A 319 1.72 -21.23 1.94
N SER A 320 2.83 -21.98 1.94
CA SER A 320 2.98 -23.17 1.08
C SER A 320 2.00 -24.28 1.41
N LYS A 321 1.61 -24.42 2.68
CA LYS A 321 0.56 -25.36 3.09
C LYS A 321 -0.80 -25.01 2.52
N LYS A 322 -1.10 -23.71 2.40
CA LYS A 322 -2.39 -23.22 1.90
C LYS A 322 -2.40 -23.16 0.37
N PHE A 323 -1.44 -22.46 -0.21
CA PHE A 323 -1.31 -22.22 -1.64
C PHE A 323 -0.25 -23.14 -2.24
N ASN A 324 -0.53 -24.45 -2.24
CA ASN A 324 0.41 -25.48 -2.69
C ASN A 324 0.45 -25.72 -4.20
N LYS A 325 -0.49 -25.13 -4.96
CA LYS A 325 -0.53 -25.21 -6.42
C LYS A 325 0.08 -23.94 -7.04
N PRO A 326 1.04 -24.08 -7.97
CA PRO A 326 1.50 -22.93 -8.76
C PRO A 326 0.36 -22.28 -9.53
N SER A 327 0.42 -20.97 -9.66
CA SER A 327 -0.53 -20.20 -10.47
C SER A 327 -0.16 -20.19 -11.95
N SER A 328 -1.06 -19.79 -12.84
CA SER A 328 -0.75 -19.58 -14.27
C SER A 328 0.28 -18.48 -14.54
N PHE A 329 0.61 -17.68 -13.53
CA PHE A 329 1.67 -16.67 -13.59
C PHE A 329 3.05 -17.24 -13.33
N GLU A 330 3.18 -18.51 -12.90
CA GLU A 330 4.44 -19.15 -12.57
C GLU A 330 4.91 -20.09 -13.69
N TYR A 331 6.20 -20.04 -14.05
CA TYR A 331 6.80 -21.09 -14.88
C TYR A 331 6.66 -22.45 -14.19
N GLN A 332 6.24 -23.45 -14.94
CA GLN A 332 6.21 -24.82 -14.44
C GLN A 332 7.59 -25.46 -14.56
N ILE A 333 7.84 -26.50 -13.74
CA ILE A 333 9.08 -27.26 -13.80
C ILE A 333 9.29 -27.89 -15.20
N SER A 334 8.22 -28.08 -15.98
CA SER A 334 8.28 -28.54 -17.38
C SER A 334 8.73 -27.47 -18.38
N ASP A 335 8.80 -26.20 -17.98
CA ASP A 335 9.16 -25.08 -18.86
C ASP A 335 10.69 -24.81 -18.88
N PHE A 336 11.45 -25.57 -18.11
CA PHE A 336 12.91 -25.63 -18.08
C PHE A 336 13.38 -27.03 -18.47
#